data_AF-A0A2M7WSF8-F1
#
_entry.id   AF-A0A2M7WSF8-F1
#
_cell.length_a   1.000
_cell.length_b   1.000
_cell.length_c   1.000
_cell.angle_alpha   90.00
_cell.angle_beta   90.00
_cell.angle_gamma   90.00
#
_symmetry.space_group_name_H-M   'P 1'
#
loop_
_entity.id
_entity.type
_entity.pdbx_description
1 polymer ?
#
loop_
_entity_poly.entity_id
_entity_poly.type
_entity_poly.pdbx_seq_one_letter_code
_entity_poly.pdbx_strand_id
1 'polypeptide(L)'
;MNIEEFLGKISQYILNPLILLAFAVASLVFFWGVLQFIASETSDDNREKGKRKIFWGLFGMFIMISAYGLIRLITGTFGITPGYPIN
;
A
#
# COMPACT_ATOMS: atom_id res chain seq x y z
N MET A 1 2.18 -23.18 -21.75
CA MET A 1 2.09 -22.06 -20.80
C MET A 1 3.20 -21.10 -21.18
N ASN A 2 2.83 -19.94 -21.72
CA ASN A 2 3.80 -18.93 -22.11
C ASN A 2 4.21 -18.12 -20.87
N ILE A 3 5.40 -17.50 -20.90
CA ILE A 3 5.94 -16.73 -19.76
C ILE A 3 4.96 -15.64 -19.31
N GLU A 4 4.22 -15.03 -20.23
CA GLU A 4 3.20 -14.02 -19.93
C GLU A 4 2.05 -14.57 -19.09
N GLU A 5 1.56 -15.77 -19.39
CA GLU A 5 0.49 -16.42 -18.60
C GLU A 5 0.97 -16.77 -17.19
N PHE A 6 2.22 -17.20 -17.07
CA PHE A 6 2.82 -17.52 -15.77
C PHE A 6 2.96 -16.28 -14.90
N LEU A 7 3.48 -15.18 -15.46
CA LEU A 7 3.60 -13.90 -14.76
C LEU A 7 2.22 -13.31 -14.40
N GLY A 8 1.23 -13.44 -15.29
CA GLY A 8 -0.15 -13.03 -15.03
C GLY A 8 -0.77 -13.76 -13.83
N LYS A 9 -0.58 -15.08 -13.75
CA LYS A 9 -1.05 -15.88 -12.60
C LYS A 9 -0.36 -15.49 -11.29
N ILE A 10 0.96 -15.27 -11.32
CA ILE A 10 1.69 -14.80 -10.12
C ILE A 10 1.12 -13.46 -9.66
N SER A 11 0.92 -12.52 -10.58
CA SER A 11 0.39 -11.21 -10.20
C SER A 11 -1.03 -11.31 -9.63
N GLN A 12 -1.91 -12.05 -10.31
CA GLN A 12 -3.31 -12.19 -9.91
C GLN A 12 -3.49 -12.91 -8.56
N TYR A 13 -2.74 -13.98 -8.31
CA TYR A 13 -2.95 -14.84 -7.14
C TYR A 13 -2.00 -14.56 -5.98
N ILE A 14 -0.89 -13.86 -6.22
CA ILE A 14 0.12 -13.57 -5.19
C ILE A 14 0.23 -12.06 -4.97
N LEU A 15 0.53 -11.28 -6.01
CA LEU A 15 0.78 -9.84 -5.84
C LEU A 15 -0.49 -9.07 -5.46
N ASN A 16 -1.60 -9.25 -6.17
CA ASN A 16 -2.84 -8.50 -5.90
C ASN A 16 -3.36 -8.76 -4.46
N PRO A 17 -3.46 -10.02 -3.99
CA PRO A 17 -3.85 -10.28 -2.60
C PRO A 17 -2.84 -9.73 -1.58
N LEU A 18 -1.54 -9.79 -1.90
CA LEU A 18 -0.50 -9.25 -1.01
C LEU A 18 -0.57 -7.73 -0.90
N ILE A 19 -0.83 -7.03 -2.00
CA ILE A 19 -1.04 -5.56 -2.01
C ILE A 19 -2.27 -5.21 -1.17
N LEU A 20 -3.38 -5.93 -1.36
CA LEU A 20 -4.60 -5.74 -0.57
C LEU A 20 -4.34 -5.97 0.93
N LEU A 21 -3.59 -7.03 1.27
CA LEU A 21 -3.21 -7.32 2.65
C LEU A 21 -2.30 -6.23 3.23
N ALA A 22 -1.30 -5.79 2.47
CA ALA A 22 -0.41 -4.71 2.87
C ALA A 22 -1.19 -3.40 3.09
N PHE A 23 -2.17 -3.10 2.25
CA PHE A 23 -3.07 -1.95 2.40
C PHE A 23 -3.92 -2.05 3.67
N ALA A 24 -4.48 -3.23 3.95
CA ALA A 24 -5.23 -3.47 5.17
C ALA A 24 -4.35 -3.28 6.42
N VAL A 25 -3.13 -3.83 6.42
CA VAL A 25 -2.17 -3.67 7.52
C VAL A 25 -1.75 -2.21 7.69
N ALA A 26 -1.42 -1.51 6.60
CA ALA A 26 -1.05 -0.10 6.66
C ALA A 26 -2.18 0.75 7.21
N SER A 27 -3.42 0.49 6.79
CA SER A 27 -4.63 1.15 7.29
C SER A 27 -4.84 0.87 8.78
N LEU A 28 -4.69 -0.38 9.24
CA LEU A 28 -4.78 -0.73 10.66
C LEU A 28 -3.72 -0.02 11.51
N VAL A 29 -2.46 0.00 11.05
CA VAL A 29 -1.37 0.70 11.75
C VAL A 29 -1.61 2.20 11.77
N PHE A 30 -2.13 2.77 10.69
CA PHE A 30 -2.51 4.18 10.60
C PHE A 30 -3.61 4.52 11.62
N PHE A 31 -4.74 3.79 11.61
CA PHE A 31 -5.84 4.01 12.56
C PHE A 31 -5.39 3.79 14.01
N TRP A 32 -4.59 2.76 14.28
CA TRP A 32 -4.02 2.55 15.61
C TRP A 32 -3.14 3.72 16.05
N GLY A 33 -2.31 4.24 15.15
CA GLY A 33 -1.49 5.41 15.39
C GLY A 33 -2.33 6.66 15.71
N VAL A 34 -3.42 6.87 14.96
CA VAL A 34 -4.36 7.99 15.17
C VAL A 34 -5.05 7.87 16.53
N LEU A 35 -5.60 6.70 16.86
CA LEU A 35 -6.24 6.46 18.15
C LEU A 35 -5.25 6.67 19.30
N GLN A 36 -4.03 6.15 19.18
CA GLN A 36 -2.99 6.36 20.18
C GLN A 36 -2.61 7.84 20.29
N PHE A 37 -2.51 8.57 19.18
CA PHE A 37 -2.17 9.99 19.18
C PHE A 37 -3.25 10.87 19.82
N ILE A 38 -4.52 10.55 19.59
CA ILE A 38 -5.67 11.26 20.18
C ILE A 38 -5.81 10.93 21.67
N ALA A 39 -5.62 9.67 22.06
CA ALA A 39 -5.71 9.23 23.45
C ALA A 39 -4.50 9.64 24.31
N SER A 40 -3.41 10.10 23.70
CA SER A 40 -2.21 10.55 24.43
C SER A 40 -2.35 12.01 24.86
N GLU A 41 -2.17 12.26 26.16
CA GLU A 41 -2.06 13.62 26.69
C GLU A 41 -0.78 14.32 26.19
N THR A 42 -0.80 15.65 26.16
CA THR A 42 0.08 16.53 25.38
C THR A 42 1.59 16.33 25.57
N SER A 43 2.04 15.74 26.69
CA SER A 43 3.46 15.58 27.04
C SER A 43 3.96 14.13 27.16
N ASP A 44 3.12 13.13 26.88
CA ASP A 44 3.52 11.73 27.07
C ASP A 44 4.32 11.18 25.88
N ASP A 45 5.31 10.33 26.16
CA ASP A 45 6.06 9.49 25.20
C ASP A 45 5.12 8.69 24.27
N ASN A 46 3.90 8.42 24.73
CA ASN A 46 2.84 7.81 23.93
C ASN A 46 2.42 8.64 22.72
N ARG A 47 2.52 9.98 22.79
CA ARG A 47 2.20 10.90 21.69
C ARG A 47 3.23 10.82 20.58
N GLU A 48 4.52 10.73 20.91
CA GLU A 48 5.58 10.53 19.93
C GLU A 48 5.50 9.13 19.28
N LYS A 49 5.21 8.11 20.08
CA LYS A 49 4.97 6.75 19.58
C LYS A 49 3.76 6.70 18.62
N GLY A 50 2.67 7.40 18.94
CA GLY A 50 1.49 7.53 18.08
C GLY A 50 1.83 8.18 16.74
N LYS A 51 2.51 9.35 16.76
CA LYS A 51 2.97 10.04 15.54
C LYS A 51 3.81 9.13 14.65
N ARG A 52 4.75 8.38 15.23
CA ARG A 52 5.61 7.45 14.48
C ARG A 52 4.79 6.36 13.79
N LYS A 53 3.78 5.79 14.46
CA LYS A 53 2.89 4.78 13.84
C LYS A 53 2.06 5.36 12.70
N ILE A 54 1.50 6.56 12.87
CA ILE A 54 0.80 7.28 11.80
C ILE A 54 1.73 7.47 10.59
N PHE A 55 2.96 7.91 10.84
CA PHE A 55 3.95 8.13 9.80
C PHE A 55 4.25 6.85 9.02
N TRP A 56 4.49 5.73 9.70
CA TRP A 56 4.73 4.44 9.03
C TRP A 56 3.51 3.96 8.22
N GLY A 57 2.30 4.14 8.75
CA GLY A 57 1.06 3.83 8.02
C GLY A 57 0.90 4.69 6.77
N LEU A 58 1.11 6.00 6.89
CA LEU A 58 1.02 6.95 5.77
C LEU A 58 2.12 6.70 4.72
N PHE A 59 3.34 6.41 5.15
CA PHE A 59 4.44 6.07 4.26
C PHE A 59 4.16 4.78 3.47
N GLY A 60 3.58 3.77 4.12
CA GLY A 60 3.12 2.55 3.44
C GLY A 60 2.07 2.84 2.37
N MET A 61 1.05 3.64 2.68
CA MET A 61 0.03 4.07 1.71
C MET A 61 0.63 4.88 0.56
N PHE A 62 1.58 5.77 0.85
CA PHE A 62 2.27 6.56 -0.17
C PHE A 62 3.00 5.69 -1.19
N ILE A 63 3.70 4.64 -0.73
CA ILE A 63 4.40 3.70 -1.63
C ILE A 63 3.40 2.98 -2.55
N MET A 64 2.27 2.51 -2.01
CA MET A 64 1.24 1.83 -2.81
C MET A 64 0.66 2.73 -3.89
N ILE A 65 0.30 3.97 -3.54
CA ILE A 65 -0.23 4.95 -4.49
C ILE A 65 0.83 5.31 -5.54
N SER A 66 2.10 5.49 -5.12
CA SER A 66 3.21 5.83 -6.02
C SER A 66 3.49 4.71 -7.01
N ALA A 67 3.52 3.45 -6.55
CA ALA A 67 3.72 2.28 -7.41
C ALA A 67 2.58 2.14 -8.43
N TYR A 68 1.32 2.23 -7.98
CA TYR A 68 0.16 2.17 -8.86
C TYR A 68 0.17 3.30 -9.91
N GLY A 69 0.43 4.54 -9.47
CA GLY A 69 0.51 5.70 -10.35
C GLY A 69 1.62 5.57 -11.39
N LEU A 70 2.80 5.07 -10.99
CA LEU A 70 3.92 4.85 -11.89
C LEU A 70 3.59 3.77 -12.95
N ILE A 71 3.00 2.65 -12.54
CA ILE A 71 2.59 1.60 -13.48
C ILE A 71 1.59 2.15 -14.50
N ARG A 72 0.59 2.92 -14.04
CA ARG A 72 -0.43 3.52 -14.91
C ARG A 72 0.15 4.56 -15.87
N LEU A 73 1.11 5.35 -15.40
CA LEU A 73 1.83 6.33 -16.21
C LEU A 73 2.61 5.61 -17.32
N ILE A 74 3.43 4.62 -16.97
CA ILE A 74 4.24 3.87 -17.95
C ILE A 74 3.33 3.16 -18.96
N THR A 75 2.33 2.40 -18.50
CA THR A 75 1.41 1.67 -19.39
C THR A 75 0.61 2.61 -20.29
N GLY A 76 0.16 3.76 -19.76
CA GLY A 76 -0.54 4.79 -20.54
C GLY A 76 0.35 5.52 -21.55
N THR A 77 1.58 5.85 -21.18
CA THR A 77 2.54 6.54 -22.07
C THR A 77 3.03 5.64 -23.21
N PHE A 78 3.26 4.35 -22.94
CA PHE A 78 3.75 3.40 -23.94
C PHE A 78 2.63 2.60 -24.63
N GLY A 79 1.36 2.86 -24.31
CA GLY A 79 0.21 2.16 -24.91
C GLY A 79 0.15 0.66 -24.58
N ILE A 80 0.74 0.24 -23.46
CA ILE A 80 0.81 -1.16 -23.04
C ILE A 80 -0.51 -1.50 -22.36
N THR A 81 -1.26 -2.47 -22.91
CA THR A 81 -2.44 -3.03 -22.24
C THR A 81 -2.00 -4.19 -21.35
N PRO A 82 -2.16 -4.11 -20.01
CA PRO A 82 -1.85 -5.23 -19.13
C PRO A 82 -2.68 -6.46 -19.53
N GLY A 83 -2.04 -7.62 -19.71
CA GLY A 83 -2.72 -8.90 -19.97
C GLY A 83 -3.54 -9.43 -18.78
N TYR A 84 -3.58 -8.70 -17.66
CA TYR A 84 -4.41 -8.98 -16.50
C TYR A 84 -4.88 -7.64 -15.87
N PRO A 85 -6.08 -7.61 -15.27
CA PRO A 85 -6.61 -6.39 -14.67
C PRO A 85 -5.80 -5.99 -13.42
N ILE A 86 -5.31 -4.75 -13.43
CA ILE A 86 -4.69 -4.10 -12.27
C ILE A 86 -5.84 -3.49 -11.44
N ASN A 87 -6.22 -4.15 -10.35
CA ASN A 87 -7.22 -3.64 -9.40
C ASN A 87 -6.51 -3.16 -8.14
#